data_AF-A0A1V6TDI1-F1
#
_entry.id   AF-A0A1V6TDI1-F1
#
_cell.length_a   1.000
_cell.length_b   1.000
_cell.length_c   1.000
_cell.angle_alpha   90.00
_cell.angle_beta   90.00
_cell.angle_gamma   90.00
#
_symmetry.space_group_name_H-M   'P 1'
#
loop_
_entity.id
_entity.type
_entity.pdbx_description
1 polymer ?
#
loop_
_entity_poly.entity_id
_entity_poly.type
_entity_poly.pdbx_seq_one_letter_code
_entity_poly.pdbx_strand_id
1 'polypeptide(L)'
;MERDQQSTMPSQHLDEMAPWGHAEYRIPKPLRFELVQHIGIFFEEKLYTQALNLLFNTLASGSYASPECITPLVPHLAIAVTFLVHPATTTRASSSEEKEVAHIALRLLRLLGTLVSPREAKLDIAFAFTHDQTLRSGGRYRGGEDDNEARIPNDHKPLSIKLGKEGSLWSRAEDFWHAVGWTFNCSVLHPERWERWEIWLEYMCDVLQDDWNERERIFNNTPQDTEATTNRTALHNSGKQSTMKRYQDGPLILRESLLYQYISAGTGHGKHRRIIRSIFADGGSSAVNEFRQVFPKELKQAKSDRKAEKVKKRERDVDIDKEEYGDYLAQDESDDDAAAGVDLENGNPRSASPSGAGARRSKRTRRGTRNAKDPSDNENIGETTGLDPALAQHDIDASPLGSLDSLDLRKRLLGLLSKVSYHLPTAFMPILDLYHNFIEHIRHMPFPVFQAFISPYILPGLAGKSQGDPDFEKEKSSIGEGKGTHGQRADAEQTTLCELLLFNMLESAAPQAEQEYLDQDKLEQCFLPFAAANASVVDNAKVSILLEALIVLLAGNGILKLRPSLEEAVQNGIQNRIDRSTDEIRRSQAKKQKEALEWSWLMESGDRLLFLMEVLQPQPQPQPQPQGH
;
A
#
# COMPACT_ATOMS: atom_id res chain seq x y z
N MET A 1 -15.86 -79.06 26.35
CA MET A 1 -16.39 -78.02 27.24
C MET A 1 -15.34 -76.94 27.26
N GLU A 2 -15.58 -75.86 26.53
CA GLU A 2 -15.09 -74.49 26.74
C GLU A 2 -15.37 -73.74 25.43
N ARG A 3 -16.28 -72.77 25.51
CA ARG A 3 -16.62 -71.83 24.44
C ARG A 3 -15.88 -70.54 24.75
N ASP A 4 -14.93 -70.17 23.90
CA ASP A 4 -14.32 -68.85 23.90
C ASP A 4 -15.30 -67.82 23.34
N GLN A 5 -15.59 -66.80 24.15
CA GLN A 5 -16.29 -65.58 23.74
C GLN A 5 -15.25 -64.57 23.24
N GLN A 6 -15.26 -64.27 21.94
CA GLN A 6 -14.53 -63.13 21.38
C GLN A 6 -15.37 -61.85 21.53
N SER A 7 -14.86 -60.96 22.37
CA SER A 7 -15.37 -59.60 22.59
C SER A 7 -14.96 -58.68 21.42
N THR A 8 -15.93 -57.94 20.90
CA THR A 8 -15.83 -57.01 19.77
C THR A 8 -15.33 -55.66 20.26
N MET A 9 -14.19 -55.18 19.73
CA MET A 9 -13.71 -53.80 19.91
C MET A 9 -14.26 -52.91 18.77
N PRO A 10 -14.71 -51.68 19.05
CA PRO A 10 -15.20 -50.77 18.01
C PRO A 10 -14.03 -50.10 17.27
N SER A 11 -14.07 -50.17 15.94
CA SER A 11 -13.12 -49.51 15.03
C SER A 11 -13.09 -48.01 15.26
N GLN A 12 -11.90 -47.48 15.56
CA GLN A 12 -11.62 -46.05 15.60
C GLN A 12 -11.72 -45.47 14.18
N HIS A 13 -12.55 -44.43 14.07
CA HIS A 13 -12.63 -43.54 12.92
C HIS A 13 -11.25 -42.89 12.77
N LEU A 14 -10.52 -43.25 11.71
CA LEU A 14 -9.36 -42.48 11.26
C LEU A 14 -9.91 -41.18 10.70
N ASP A 15 -9.86 -40.11 11.49
CA ASP A 15 -10.09 -38.76 10.99
C ASP A 15 -9.09 -38.50 9.86
N GLU A 16 -9.65 -38.38 8.66
CA GLU A 16 -9.02 -37.77 7.49
C GLU A 16 -8.38 -36.46 7.93
N MET A 17 -7.05 -36.41 7.95
CA MET A 17 -6.32 -35.15 8.09
C MET A 17 -6.76 -34.26 6.93
N ALA A 18 -7.51 -33.21 7.25
CA ALA A 18 -7.92 -32.20 6.29
C ALA A 18 -6.70 -31.69 5.50
N PRO A 19 -6.83 -31.52 4.17
CA PRO A 19 -5.72 -31.10 3.33
C PRO A 19 -5.18 -29.74 3.77
N TRP A 20 -3.88 -29.56 3.59
CA TRP A 20 -3.15 -28.34 3.96
C TRP A 20 -3.47 -27.22 2.95
N GLY A 21 -4.67 -26.67 3.05
CA GLY A 21 -5.15 -25.53 2.27
C GLY A 21 -6.16 -24.76 3.11
N HIS A 22 -5.77 -23.57 3.58
CA HIS A 22 -6.46 -22.70 4.54
C HIS A 22 -6.55 -23.26 5.97
N ALA A 23 -5.52 -22.99 6.78
CA ALA A 23 -5.65 -23.13 8.23
C ALA A 23 -6.80 -22.23 8.71
N GLU A 24 -7.85 -22.82 9.28
CA GLU A 24 -8.94 -22.06 9.89
C GLU A 24 -8.39 -21.10 10.94
N TYR A 25 -8.86 -19.85 10.93
CA TYR A 25 -8.49 -18.86 11.93
C TYR A 25 -8.82 -19.37 13.33
N ARG A 26 -7.95 -19.05 14.29
CA ARG A 26 -8.10 -19.47 15.68
C ARG A 26 -8.98 -18.52 16.46
N ILE A 27 -9.57 -19.05 17.53
CA ILE A 27 -10.41 -18.29 18.45
C ILE A 27 -9.51 -17.46 19.38
N PRO A 28 -9.61 -16.12 19.37
CA PRO A 28 -8.76 -15.27 20.21
C PRO A 28 -9.16 -15.35 21.69
N LYS A 29 -8.17 -15.49 22.56
CA LYS A 29 -8.29 -15.35 24.01
C LYS A 29 -7.50 -14.13 24.50
N PRO A 30 -8.04 -13.34 25.44
CA PRO A 30 -7.34 -12.19 25.98
C PRO A 30 -6.14 -12.61 26.82
N LEU A 31 -5.11 -11.76 26.85
CA LEU A 31 -3.99 -11.88 27.78
C LEU A 31 -4.47 -11.83 29.23
N ARG A 32 -3.81 -12.61 30.10
CA ARG A 32 -4.04 -12.52 31.54
C ARG A 32 -3.56 -11.19 32.08
N PHE A 33 -4.28 -10.65 33.06
CA PHE A 33 -4.02 -9.33 33.63
C PHE A 33 -2.56 -9.12 34.09
N GLU A 34 -1.95 -10.14 34.71
CA GLU A 34 -0.57 -10.06 35.19
C GLU A 34 0.43 -9.88 34.04
N LEU A 35 0.21 -10.57 32.91
CA LEU A 35 1.05 -10.42 31.73
C LEU A 35 0.87 -9.03 31.11
N VAL A 36 -0.36 -8.51 31.08
CA VAL A 36 -0.66 -7.16 30.58
C VAL A 36 0.10 -6.11 31.40
N GLN A 37 0.11 -6.23 32.73
CA GLN A 37 0.87 -5.33 33.59
C GLN A 37 2.38 -5.41 33.34
N HIS A 38 2.95 -6.61 33.24
CA HIS A 38 4.37 -6.77 32.95
C HIS A 38 4.77 -6.20 31.58
N ILE A 39 3.96 -6.42 30.55
CA ILE A 39 4.17 -5.86 29.22
C ILE A 39 4.08 -4.33 29.26
N GLY A 40 3.11 -3.79 30.00
CA GLY A 40 2.98 -2.34 30.22
C GLY A 40 4.24 -1.74 30.86
N ILE A 41 4.72 -2.33 31.94
CA ILE A 41 5.95 -1.90 32.64
C ILE A 41 7.17 -1.95 31.69
N PHE A 42 7.33 -3.02 30.92
CA PHE A 42 8.44 -3.11 29.97
C PHE A 42 8.38 -2.01 28.91
N PHE A 43 7.19 -1.70 28.39
CA PHE A 43 7.07 -0.60 27.44
C PHE A 43 7.32 0.77 28.10
N GLU A 44 6.91 0.98 29.35
CA GLU A 44 7.16 2.22 30.10
C GLU A 44 8.65 2.45 30.39
N GLU A 45 9.36 1.38 30.77
CA GLU A 45 10.81 1.37 31.02
C GLU A 45 11.66 1.35 29.74
N LYS A 46 11.03 1.48 28.56
CA LYS A 46 11.66 1.41 27.22
C LYS A 46 12.36 0.08 26.91
N LEU A 47 12.00 -0.99 27.61
CA LEU A 47 12.42 -2.37 27.38
C LEU A 47 11.57 -3.01 26.26
N TYR A 48 11.61 -2.38 25.07
CA TYR A 48 10.72 -2.71 23.96
C TYR A 48 10.94 -4.14 23.43
N THR A 49 12.19 -4.59 23.35
CA THR A 49 12.51 -5.93 22.84
C THR A 49 11.97 -7.01 23.78
N GLN A 50 12.06 -6.82 25.09
CA GLN A 50 11.54 -7.75 26.10
C GLN A 50 10.01 -7.82 26.03
N ALA A 51 9.34 -6.67 25.93
CA ALA A 51 7.89 -6.60 25.80
C ALA A 51 7.38 -7.34 24.54
N LEU A 52 8.00 -7.05 23.38
CA LEU A 52 7.60 -7.66 22.10
C LEU A 52 7.94 -9.15 22.04
N ASN A 53 9.08 -9.58 22.58
CA ASN A 53 9.42 -11.01 22.64
C ASN A 53 8.46 -11.77 23.56
N LEU A 54 8.05 -11.18 24.69
CA LEU A 54 7.05 -11.80 25.56
C LEU A 54 5.72 -11.97 24.82
N LEU A 55 5.25 -10.91 24.13
CA LEU A 55 4.05 -10.98 23.29
C LEU A 55 4.17 -12.05 22.20
N PHE A 56 5.29 -12.08 21.47
CA PHE A 56 5.56 -13.06 20.43
C PHE A 56 5.54 -14.50 20.97
N ASN A 57 6.24 -14.75 22.07
CA ASN A 57 6.29 -16.06 22.69
C ASN A 57 4.93 -16.50 23.22
N THR A 58 4.12 -15.58 23.79
CA THR A 58 2.76 -15.93 24.23
C THR A 58 1.85 -16.32 23.06
N LEU A 59 1.96 -15.60 21.94
CA LEU A 59 1.19 -15.89 20.73
C LEU A 59 1.64 -17.21 20.08
N ALA A 60 2.95 -17.41 19.93
CA ALA A 60 3.53 -18.62 19.34
C ALA A 60 3.25 -19.87 20.18
N SER A 61 3.23 -19.76 21.51
CA SER A 61 2.97 -20.90 22.42
C SER A 61 1.55 -21.46 22.26
N GLY A 62 0.60 -20.64 21.80
CA GLY A 62 -0.77 -21.09 21.49
C GLY A 62 -0.91 -21.81 20.15
N SER A 63 0.14 -21.86 19.33
CA SER A 63 0.05 -22.19 17.90
C SER A 63 0.03 -23.68 17.56
N TYR A 64 0.33 -24.61 18.48
CA TYR A 64 0.54 -26.02 18.08
C TYR A 64 -0.48 -27.02 18.62
N ALA A 65 -1.34 -26.64 19.58
CA ALA A 65 -2.12 -27.63 20.33
C ALA A 65 -3.60 -27.28 20.60
N SER A 66 -4.06 -26.07 20.27
CA SER A 66 -5.43 -25.62 20.59
C SER A 66 -6.07 -24.82 19.44
N PRO A 67 -7.39 -24.94 19.22
CA PRO A 67 -8.13 -24.01 18.36
C PRO A 67 -8.14 -22.58 18.92
N GLU A 68 -7.69 -22.37 20.15
CA GLU A 68 -7.65 -21.08 20.83
C GLU A 68 -6.22 -20.53 20.86
N CYS A 69 -6.09 -19.21 20.69
CA CYS A 69 -4.78 -18.53 20.70
C CYS A 69 -4.81 -17.31 21.64
N ILE A 70 -3.77 -17.13 22.45
CA ILE A 70 -3.63 -15.95 23.31
C ILE A 70 -3.18 -14.77 22.45
N THR A 71 -3.97 -13.71 22.43
CA THR A 71 -3.77 -12.56 21.53
C THR A 71 -3.28 -11.31 22.28
N PRO A 72 -2.35 -10.54 21.68
CA PRO A 72 -2.02 -9.21 22.16
C PRO A 72 -3.25 -8.29 22.24
N LEU A 73 -3.25 -7.38 23.21
CA LEU A 73 -4.27 -6.33 23.32
C LEU A 73 -4.15 -5.31 22.18
N VAL A 74 -5.27 -4.66 21.87
CA VAL A 74 -5.39 -3.56 20.89
C VAL A 74 -4.24 -2.53 20.99
N PRO A 75 -3.93 -1.94 22.18
CA PRO A 75 -2.81 -0.99 22.30
C PRO A 75 -1.42 -1.60 22.06
N HIS A 76 -1.23 -2.91 22.30
CA HIS A 76 0.02 -3.60 21.98
C HIS A 76 0.22 -3.73 20.46
N LEU A 77 -0.86 -3.94 19.72
CA LEU A 77 -0.83 -3.99 18.25
C LEU A 77 -0.59 -2.60 17.65
N ALA A 78 -1.28 -1.58 18.19
CA ALA A 78 -1.12 -0.20 17.77
C ALA A 78 0.33 0.32 17.92
N ILE A 79 0.98 -0.01 19.04
CA ILE A 79 2.38 0.39 19.26
C ILE A 79 3.36 -0.43 18.42
N ALA A 80 3.09 -1.73 18.20
CA ALA A 80 3.92 -2.58 17.34
C ALA A 80 3.99 -2.03 15.91
N VAL A 81 2.87 -1.60 15.33
CA VAL A 81 2.86 -0.94 14.01
C VAL A 81 3.59 0.41 14.04
N THR A 82 3.46 1.18 15.12
CA THR A 82 4.20 2.45 15.27
C THR A 82 5.71 2.20 15.24
N PHE A 83 6.21 1.12 15.86
CA PHE A 83 7.64 0.79 15.86
C PHE A 83 8.21 0.48 14.47
N LEU A 84 7.40 0.04 13.51
CA LEU A 84 7.84 -0.24 12.14
C LEU A 84 8.36 1.03 11.44
N VAL A 85 7.77 2.19 11.74
CA VAL A 85 8.02 3.45 11.01
C VAL A 85 8.61 4.55 11.88
N HIS A 86 8.47 4.48 13.20
CA HIS A 86 8.88 5.58 14.06
C HIS A 86 10.40 5.82 13.98
N PRO A 87 10.88 7.08 13.79
CA PRO A 87 12.30 7.36 13.63
C PRO A 87 13.18 6.86 14.79
N ALA A 88 12.69 6.94 16.03
CA ALA A 88 13.46 6.50 17.20
C ALA A 88 13.78 4.99 17.23
N THR A 89 12.99 4.15 16.56
CA THR A 89 13.23 2.70 16.44
C THR A 89 13.79 2.30 15.09
N THR A 90 13.94 3.26 14.17
CA THR A 90 14.41 3.02 12.80
C THR A 90 15.62 3.89 12.47
N THR A 91 15.46 4.95 11.68
CA THR A 91 16.56 5.77 11.14
C THR A 91 17.34 6.57 12.18
N ARG A 92 16.78 6.77 13.37
CA ARG A 92 17.43 7.47 14.50
C ARG A 92 17.75 6.55 15.68
N ALA A 93 17.57 5.24 15.53
CA ALA A 93 17.91 4.27 16.58
C ALA A 93 19.40 4.32 16.91
N SER A 94 19.70 4.48 18.20
CA SER A 94 21.06 4.68 18.70
C SER A 94 21.68 3.38 19.21
N SER A 95 20.88 2.55 19.87
CA SER A 95 21.32 1.26 20.41
C SER A 95 21.03 0.10 19.45
N SER A 96 21.75 -1.01 19.62
CA SER A 96 21.45 -2.24 18.87
C SER A 96 20.07 -2.77 19.22
N GLU A 97 19.66 -2.66 20.48
CA GLU A 97 18.34 -3.12 20.94
C GLU A 97 17.20 -2.33 20.27
N GLU A 98 17.34 -1.00 20.14
CA GLU A 98 16.36 -0.13 19.46
C GLU A 98 16.17 -0.50 17.99
N LYS A 99 17.24 -0.93 17.30
CA LYS A 99 17.20 -1.36 15.90
C LYS A 99 16.44 -2.67 15.71
N GLU A 100 16.53 -3.59 16.67
CA GLU A 100 15.83 -4.88 16.62
C GLU A 100 14.32 -4.75 16.87
N VAL A 101 13.87 -3.67 17.52
CA VAL A 101 12.45 -3.47 17.88
C VAL A 101 11.53 -3.56 16.67
N ALA A 102 11.87 -2.89 15.57
CA ALA A 102 11.05 -2.89 14.36
C ALA A 102 10.93 -4.30 13.75
N HIS A 103 12.02 -5.06 13.75
CA HIS A 103 12.05 -6.42 13.22
C HIS A 103 11.22 -7.39 14.07
N ILE A 104 11.34 -7.33 15.41
CA ILE A 104 10.53 -8.17 16.32
C ILE A 104 9.05 -7.80 16.22
N ALA A 105 8.73 -6.50 16.11
CA ALA A 105 7.35 -6.03 15.92
C ALA A 105 6.75 -6.59 14.63
N LEU A 106 7.48 -6.55 13.51
CA LEU A 106 7.02 -7.11 12.25
C LEU A 106 6.75 -8.62 12.36
N ARG A 107 7.65 -9.36 13.02
CA ARG A 107 7.50 -10.80 13.23
C ARG A 107 6.27 -11.14 14.06
N LEU A 108 5.99 -10.35 15.11
CA LEU A 108 4.76 -10.47 15.91
C LEU A 108 3.50 -10.23 15.07
N LEU A 109 3.49 -9.15 14.27
CA LEU A 109 2.34 -8.76 13.45
C LEU A 109 2.06 -9.79 12.34
N ARG A 110 3.11 -10.30 11.68
CA ARG A 110 2.99 -11.37 10.68
C ARG A 110 2.46 -12.66 11.30
N LEU A 111 2.99 -13.06 12.47
CA LEU A 111 2.48 -14.24 13.17
C LEU A 111 1.00 -14.07 13.54
N LEU A 112 0.58 -12.89 14.01
CA LEU A 112 -0.82 -12.60 14.31
C LEU A 112 -1.71 -12.80 13.09
N GLY A 113 -1.34 -12.21 11.94
CA GLY A 113 -2.11 -12.32 10.69
C GLY A 113 -2.25 -13.76 10.19
N THR A 114 -1.28 -14.63 10.48
CA THR A 114 -1.40 -16.07 10.14
C THR A 114 -2.32 -16.86 11.06
N LEU A 115 -2.62 -16.36 12.26
CA LEU A 115 -3.34 -17.11 13.29
C LEU A 115 -4.77 -16.61 13.53
N VAL A 116 -5.00 -15.30 13.43
CA VAL A 116 -6.26 -14.65 13.83
C VAL A 116 -6.71 -13.70 12.73
N SER A 117 -8.02 -13.69 12.46
CA SER A 117 -8.56 -12.80 11.44
C SER A 117 -8.50 -11.33 11.88
N PRO A 118 -8.37 -10.37 10.95
CA PRO A 118 -8.33 -8.95 11.28
C PRO A 118 -9.53 -8.46 12.12
N ARG A 119 -10.72 -9.02 11.88
CA ARG A 119 -11.93 -8.68 12.64
C ARG A 119 -11.84 -9.19 14.08
N GLU A 120 -11.47 -10.45 14.26
CA GLU A 120 -11.36 -11.06 15.59
C GLU A 120 -10.22 -10.47 16.43
N ALA A 121 -9.15 -10.00 15.76
CA ALA A 121 -8.06 -9.25 16.40
C ALA A 121 -8.40 -7.77 16.70
N LYS A 122 -9.59 -7.29 16.32
CA LYS A 122 -10.06 -5.90 16.51
C LYS A 122 -9.10 -4.86 15.91
N LEU A 123 -8.60 -5.14 14.69
CA LEU A 123 -7.66 -4.25 14.01
C LEU A 123 -8.31 -2.93 13.56
N ASP A 124 -9.63 -2.91 13.36
CA ASP A 124 -10.46 -1.72 13.16
C ASP A 124 -10.29 -0.68 14.30
N ILE A 125 -10.17 -1.17 15.53
CA ILE A 125 -9.92 -0.34 16.72
C ILE A 125 -8.41 -0.05 16.86
N ALA A 126 -7.56 -1.08 16.71
CA ALA A 126 -6.12 -0.94 16.93
C ALA A 126 -5.45 0.04 15.95
N PHE A 127 -5.94 0.08 14.70
CA PHE A 127 -5.39 0.89 13.63
C PHE A 127 -6.24 2.14 13.33
N ALA A 128 -7.06 2.56 14.28
CA ALA A 128 -7.87 3.77 14.15
C ALA A 128 -6.99 5.04 14.31
N PHE A 129 -7.04 5.93 13.31
CA PHE A 129 -6.42 7.26 13.39
C PHE A 129 -7.26 8.18 14.29
N THR A 130 -6.59 8.95 15.17
CA THR A 130 -7.22 9.74 16.24
C THR A 130 -7.04 11.26 16.10
N HIS A 131 -6.38 11.72 15.02
CA HIS A 131 -6.03 13.13 14.81
C HIS A 131 -7.24 14.09 14.84
N ASP A 132 -8.37 13.68 14.26
CA ASP A 132 -9.59 14.52 14.25
C ASP A 132 -10.28 14.64 15.63
N GLN A 133 -10.06 13.67 16.53
CA GLN A 133 -10.63 13.69 17.87
C GLN A 133 -9.87 14.68 18.78
N THR A 134 -8.56 14.80 18.62
CA THR A 134 -7.72 15.72 19.40
C THR A 134 -7.94 17.18 19.02
N LEU A 135 -8.15 17.48 17.73
CA LEU A 135 -8.43 18.84 17.25
C LEU A 135 -9.81 19.36 17.71
N ARG A 136 -10.83 18.49 17.80
CA ARG A 136 -12.17 18.87 18.28
C ARG A 136 -12.25 18.98 19.80
N SER A 137 -11.39 18.27 20.54
CA SER A 137 -11.35 18.36 22.00
C SER A 137 -10.65 19.63 22.52
N GLY A 138 -9.89 20.34 21.67
CA GLY A 138 -9.17 21.57 22.04
C GLY A 138 -10.02 22.85 22.11
N GLY A 139 -11.32 22.79 21.81
CA GLY A 139 -12.18 23.97 21.69
C GLY A 139 -13.42 23.92 22.59
N ARG A 140 -13.26 24.32 23.86
CA ARG A 140 -14.31 24.55 24.88
C ARG A 140 -14.82 23.32 25.65
N TYR A 141 -14.02 22.79 26.57
CA TYR A 141 -14.53 22.33 27.88
C TYR A 141 -13.41 22.46 28.93
N ARG A 142 -13.47 23.54 29.73
CA ARG A 142 -12.79 23.58 31.02
C ARG A 142 -13.72 22.82 31.98
N GLY A 143 -13.38 21.57 32.30
CA GLY A 143 -14.11 20.72 33.25
C GLY A 143 -14.87 19.59 32.56
N GLY A 144 -14.23 18.42 32.42
CA GLY A 144 -14.89 17.20 31.92
C GLY A 144 -13.97 16.18 31.22
N GLU A 145 -12.69 16.08 31.57
CA GLU A 145 -11.78 15.08 30.96
C GLU A 145 -12.13 13.63 31.38
N ASP A 146 -12.93 13.41 32.43
CA ASP A 146 -13.26 12.06 32.93
C ASP A 146 -14.35 11.31 32.16
N ASP A 147 -15.28 11.99 31.46
CA ASP A 147 -16.50 11.33 30.98
C ASP A 147 -16.32 10.53 29.67
N ASN A 148 -15.33 10.88 28.84
CA ASN A 148 -15.08 10.20 27.55
C ASN A 148 -14.09 9.03 27.70
N GLU A 149 -13.10 9.15 28.59
CA GLU A 149 -12.13 8.09 28.88
C GLU A 149 -12.76 6.93 29.68
N ALA A 150 -13.88 7.20 30.38
CA ALA A 150 -14.68 6.18 31.07
C ALA A 150 -15.48 5.25 30.13
N ARG A 151 -15.70 5.63 28.85
CA ARG A 151 -16.46 4.82 27.88
C ARG A 151 -15.62 3.85 27.06
N ILE A 152 -14.30 4.03 27.04
CA ILE A 152 -13.37 3.14 26.32
C ILE A 152 -13.06 1.95 27.25
N PRO A 153 -13.32 0.70 26.82
CA PRO A 153 -12.91 -0.48 27.59
C PRO A 153 -11.44 -0.38 27.97
N ASN A 154 -11.09 -0.76 29.20
CA ASN A 154 -9.72 -0.59 29.72
C ASN A 154 -8.67 -1.24 28.81
N ASP A 155 -9.04 -2.37 28.18
CA ASP A 155 -8.25 -3.15 27.21
C ASP A 155 -8.01 -2.45 25.86
N HIS A 156 -8.67 -1.32 25.61
CA HIS A 156 -8.56 -0.51 24.40
C HIS A 156 -7.91 0.85 24.67
N LYS A 157 -7.59 1.17 25.93
CA LYS A 157 -6.92 2.43 26.27
C LYS A 157 -5.48 2.41 25.75
N PRO A 158 -5.01 3.50 25.13
CA PRO A 158 -3.63 3.59 24.69
C PRO A 158 -2.69 3.52 25.90
N LEU A 159 -1.57 2.81 25.75
CA LEU A 159 -0.53 2.75 26.78
C LEU A 159 -0.07 4.16 27.17
N SER A 160 0.25 4.37 28.44
CA SER A 160 0.76 5.60 29.09
C SER A 160 2.15 6.04 28.60
N ILE A 161 2.49 5.79 27.34
CA ILE A 161 3.83 5.97 26.78
C ILE A 161 3.75 7.02 25.69
N LYS A 162 4.82 7.82 25.54
CA LYS A 162 4.91 8.83 24.47
C LYS A 162 4.60 8.24 23.09
N LEU A 163 5.11 7.05 22.78
CA LEU A 163 4.85 6.34 21.52
C LEU A 163 3.47 5.68 21.43
N GLY A 164 2.78 5.47 22.56
CA GLY A 164 1.41 4.96 22.61
C GLY A 164 0.34 6.05 22.52
N LYS A 165 0.69 7.31 22.85
CA LYS A 165 -0.18 8.49 22.81
C LYS A 165 0.26 9.45 21.71
N GLU A 166 0.80 10.61 22.08
CA GLU A 166 1.11 11.74 21.18
C GLU A 166 2.16 11.45 20.11
N GLY A 167 3.06 10.50 20.33
CA GLY A 167 4.12 10.11 19.40
C GLY A 167 3.74 8.92 18.52
N SER A 168 2.51 8.39 18.66
CA SER A 168 2.03 7.28 17.85
C SER A 168 1.81 7.69 16.40
N LEU A 169 1.94 6.73 15.48
CA LEU A 169 1.55 6.92 14.08
C LEU A 169 0.11 7.44 13.95
N TRP A 170 -0.79 6.85 14.74
CA TRP A 170 -2.24 7.07 14.71
C TRP A 170 -2.67 8.47 15.15
N SER A 171 -1.87 9.14 15.98
CA SER A 171 -2.13 10.52 16.43
C SER A 171 -1.43 11.57 15.56
N ARG A 172 -0.27 11.21 14.98
CA ARG A 172 0.59 12.12 14.23
C ARG A 172 0.18 12.29 12.78
N ALA A 173 -0.23 11.22 12.13
CA ALA A 173 -0.79 11.30 10.79
C ALA A 173 -2.22 11.84 10.85
N GLU A 174 -2.58 12.71 9.89
CA GLU A 174 -3.93 13.26 9.78
C GLU A 174 -4.98 12.15 9.60
N ASP A 175 -4.70 11.23 8.67
CA ASP A 175 -5.48 10.05 8.35
C ASP A 175 -4.59 8.98 7.68
N PHE A 176 -5.19 7.83 7.36
CA PHE A 176 -4.49 6.75 6.64
C PHE A 176 -3.90 7.24 5.32
N TRP A 177 -4.66 8.02 4.55
CA TRP A 177 -4.25 8.51 3.23
C TRP A 177 -3.13 9.56 3.30
N HIS A 178 -3.02 10.30 4.39
CA HIS A 178 -1.85 11.13 4.68
C HIS A 178 -0.59 10.29 4.83
N ALA A 179 -0.67 9.20 5.60
CA ALA A 179 0.46 8.28 5.75
C ALA A 179 0.81 7.60 4.41
N VAL A 180 -0.18 7.15 3.62
CA VAL A 180 0.04 6.59 2.28
C VAL A 180 0.72 7.59 1.34
N GLY A 181 0.22 8.83 1.27
CA GLY A 181 0.82 9.86 0.43
C GLY A 181 2.25 10.21 0.85
N TRP A 182 2.53 10.25 2.16
CA TRP A 182 3.89 10.45 2.67
C TRP A 182 4.81 9.27 2.31
N THR A 183 4.34 8.03 2.47
CA THR A 183 5.05 6.82 2.07
C THR A 183 5.47 6.85 0.60
N PHE A 184 4.56 7.22 -0.30
CA PHE A 184 4.86 7.35 -1.72
C PHE A 184 5.73 8.56 -2.07
N ASN A 185 5.67 9.64 -1.29
CA ASN A 185 6.68 10.70 -1.41
C ASN A 185 8.07 10.18 -1.00
N CYS A 186 8.17 9.33 0.03
CA CYS A 186 9.42 8.69 0.42
C CYS A 186 9.97 7.76 -0.68
N SER A 187 9.11 7.04 -1.41
CA SER A 187 9.53 6.13 -2.49
C SER A 187 10.29 6.84 -3.61
N VAL A 188 10.09 8.16 -3.76
CA VAL A 188 10.74 8.97 -4.79
C VAL A 188 11.86 9.82 -4.21
N LEU A 189 11.63 10.48 -3.06
CA LEU A 189 12.55 11.49 -2.52
C LEU A 189 13.49 10.97 -1.42
N HIS A 190 13.10 9.92 -0.70
CA HIS A 190 13.73 9.52 0.55
C HIS A 190 13.88 7.99 0.66
N PRO A 191 14.81 7.36 -0.09
CA PRO A 191 14.98 5.90 -0.13
C PRO A 191 15.17 5.25 1.26
N GLU A 192 15.95 5.87 2.15
CA GLU A 192 16.18 5.34 3.51
C GLU A 192 14.90 5.27 4.36
N ARG A 193 13.95 6.19 4.11
CA ARG A 193 12.64 6.16 4.78
C ARG A 193 11.68 5.23 4.05
N TRP A 194 11.80 5.15 2.73
CA TRP A 194 11.04 4.21 1.92
C TRP A 194 11.20 2.77 2.42
N GLU A 195 12.41 2.30 2.71
CA GLU A 195 12.64 0.93 3.25
C GLU A 195 11.78 0.59 4.48
N ARG A 196 11.42 1.58 5.31
CA ARG A 196 10.60 1.38 6.51
C ARG A 196 9.11 1.55 6.22
N TRP A 197 8.77 2.53 5.40
CA TRP A 197 7.39 2.81 5.00
C TRP A 197 6.84 1.77 4.02
N GLU A 198 7.68 1.14 3.20
CA GLU A 198 7.35 0.01 2.34
C GLU A 198 6.87 -1.17 3.18
N ILE A 199 7.65 -1.58 4.19
CA ILE A 199 7.29 -2.67 5.11
C ILE A 199 5.94 -2.39 5.79
N TRP A 200 5.73 -1.15 6.23
CA TRP A 200 4.47 -0.76 6.84
C TRP A 200 3.31 -0.80 5.85
N LEU A 201 3.48 -0.24 4.65
CA LEU A 201 2.41 -0.17 3.66
C LEU A 201 2.06 -1.54 3.10
N GLU A 202 3.06 -2.41 2.91
CA GLU A 202 2.87 -3.82 2.54
C GLU A 202 2.01 -4.52 3.58
N TYR A 203 2.40 -4.44 4.86
CA TYR A 203 1.63 -5.03 5.96
C TYR A 203 0.20 -4.47 6.04
N MET A 204 0.03 -3.15 5.88
CA MET A 204 -1.30 -2.54 5.87
C MET A 204 -2.14 -3.00 4.68
N CYS A 205 -1.54 -3.18 3.49
CA CYS A 205 -2.26 -3.71 2.34
C CYS A 205 -2.70 -5.17 2.58
N ASP A 206 -1.87 -5.99 3.21
CA ASP A 206 -2.24 -7.37 3.59
C ASP A 206 -3.43 -7.37 4.56
N VAL A 207 -3.36 -6.56 5.62
CA VAL A 207 -4.45 -6.44 6.60
C VAL A 207 -5.75 -5.94 5.98
N LEU A 208 -5.68 -4.93 5.11
CA LEU A 208 -6.86 -4.38 4.43
C LEU A 208 -7.48 -5.39 3.47
N GLN A 209 -6.65 -6.16 2.77
CA GLN A 209 -7.09 -7.21 1.85
C GLN A 209 -7.74 -8.37 2.61
N ASP A 210 -7.14 -8.82 3.71
CA ASP A 210 -7.66 -9.90 4.54
C ASP A 210 -8.98 -9.51 5.23
N ASP A 211 -9.06 -8.31 5.82
CA ASP A 211 -10.31 -7.80 6.45
C ASP A 211 -11.44 -7.71 5.42
N TRP A 212 -11.14 -7.17 4.22
CA TRP A 212 -12.13 -7.08 3.16
C TRP A 212 -12.59 -8.44 2.66
N ASN A 213 -11.66 -9.35 2.38
CA ASN A 213 -11.96 -10.68 1.86
C ASN A 213 -12.76 -11.51 2.88
N GLU A 214 -12.43 -11.42 4.17
CA GLU A 214 -13.19 -12.07 5.24
C GLU A 214 -14.64 -11.57 5.28
N ARG A 215 -14.83 -10.25 5.25
CA ARG A 215 -16.18 -9.64 5.29
C ARG A 215 -16.96 -9.91 4.02
N GLU A 216 -16.30 -9.93 2.86
CA GLU A 216 -16.90 -10.31 1.59
C GLU A 216 -17.34 -11.78 1.60
N ARG A 217 -16.52 -12.69 2.14
CA ARG A 217 -16.90 -14.10 2.31
C ARG A 217 -18.14 -14.24 3.18
N ILE A 218 -18.20 -13.52 4.30
CA ILE A 218 -19.39 -13.55 5.19
C ILE A 218 -20.59 -12.94 4.48
N PHE A 219 -20.42 -11.83 3.78
CA PHE A 219 -21.49 -11.20 3.00
C PHE A 219 -22.07 -12.15 1.95
N ASN A 220 -21.22 -12.85 1.19
CA ASN A 220 -21.63 -13.80 0.16
C ASN A 220 -22.27 -15.08 0.75
N ASN A 221 -21.82 -15.50 1.94
CA ASN A 221 -22.34 -16.68 2.62
C ASN A 221 -23.62 -16.41 3.43
N THR A 222 -23.94 -15.14 3.72
CA THR A 222 -25.18 -14.78 4.41
C THR A 222 -26.34 -14.94 3.43
N PRO A 223 -27.31 -15.83 3.68
CA PRO A 223 -28.49 -15.95 2.83
C PRO A 223 -29.16 -14.58 2.76
N GLN A 224 -29.36 -14.04 1.55
CA GLN A 224 -30.26 -12.91 1.37
C GLN A 224 -31.66 -13.40 1.72
N ASP A 225 -32.09 -13.19 2.97
CA ASP A 225 -33.45 -13.48 3.40
C ASP A 225 -34.42 -12.82 2.42
N THR A 226 -35.05 -13.65 1.60
CA THR A 226 -36.05 -13.26 0.60
C THR A 226 -37.40 -12.95 1.27
N GLU A 227 -37.41 -12.67 2.58
CA GLU A 227 -38.62 -12.53 3.40
C GLU A 227 -38.84 -11.11 3.96
N ALA A 228 -38.13 -10.09 3.45
CA ALA A 228 -38.51 -8.68 3.70
C ALA A 228 -39.50 -8.11 2.66
N THR A 229 -39.99 -8.93 1.72
CA THR A 229 -40.89 -8.47 0.64
C THR A 229 -42.37 -8.83 0.87
N THR A 230 -42.70 -9.76 1.78
CA THR A 230 -44.09 -10.26 1.90
C THR A 230 -44.97 -9.52 2.91
N ASN A 231 -44.42 -8.67 3.78
CA ASN A 231 -45.22 -7.88 4.74
C ASN A 231 -45.46 -6.42 4.28
N ARG A 232 -45.72 -6.19 2.98
CA ARG A 232 -46.01 -4.86 2.42
C ARG A 232 -47.49 -4.45 2.41
N THR A 233 -48.40 -5.20 3.03
CA THR A 233 -49.86 -4.89 2.90
C THR A 233 -50.68 -4.92 4.18
N ALA A 234 -50.08 -4.77 5.37
CA ALA A 234 -50.87 -4.60 6.59
C ALA A 234 -50.16 -3.82 7.70
N LEU A 235 -50.11 -2.48 7.58
CA LEU A 235 -50.45 -1.53 8.67
C LEU A 235 -50.24 -0.08 8.20
N HIS A 236 -51.23 0.47 7.49
CA HIS A 236 -51.40 1.93 7.42
C HIS A 236 -52.34 2.35 8.55
N ASN A 237 -51.78 2.88 9.64
CA ASN A 237 -52.31 4.00 10.43
C ASN A 237 -51.77 3.98 11.86
N SER A 238 -50.74 4.78 12.14
CA SER A 238 -50.84 5.85 13.14
C SER A 238 -49.62 6.76 12.99
N GLY A 239 -49.88 8.07 12.92
CA GLY A 239 -48.86 9.07 12.62
C GLY A 239 -47.84 9.19 13.73
N LYS A 240 -46.57 9.15 13.33
CA LYS A 240 -45.44 9.87 13.94
C LYS A 240 -44.37 10.02 12.87
N GLN A 241 -44.20 11.25 12.39
CA GLN A 241 -43.05 11.66 11.58
C GLN A 241 -41.78 11.41 12.39
N SER A 242 -41.10 10.30 12.11
CA SER A 242 -39.79 9.99 12.63
C SER A 242 -39.11 9.03 11.64
N THR A 243 -38.05 9.53 11.01
CA THR A 243 -36.99 8.72 10.37
C THR A 243 -37.38 7.91 9.12
N MET A 244 -37.93 8.59 8.12
CA MET A 244 -37.91 8.14 6.72
C MET A 244 -36.49 8.35 6.14
N LYS A 245 -35.50 7.64 6.69
CA LYS A 245 -34.08 7.67 6.25
C LYS A 245 -33.43 6.29 6.45
N ARG A 246 -34.15 5.22 6.13
CA ARG A 246 -33.74 3.83 6.40
C ARG A 246 -33.61 2.96 5.14
N TYR A 247 -33.29 3.58 4.00
CA TYR A 247 -33.02 2.90 2.73
C TYR A 247 -31.75 3.45 2.04
N GLN A 248 -30.64 3.51 2.79
CA GLN A 248 -29.32 3.84 2.23
C GLN A 248 -28.26 2.79 2.59
N ASP A 249 -28.64 1.62 3.09
CA ASP A 249 -27.68 0.62 3.58
C ASP A 249 -27.29 -0.37 2.48
N GLY A 250 -26.07 -0.21 1.96
CA GLY A 250 -25.30 -1.36 1.50
C GLY A 250 -25.06 -2.34 2.66
N PRO A 251 -24.41 -3.49 2.42
CA PRO A 251 -24.26 -4.52 3.45
C PRO A 251 -23.51 -3.93 4.66
N LEU A 252 -24.17 -3.86 5.82
CA LEU A 252 -23.61 -3.21 7.03
C LEU A 252 -22.21 -3.75 7.36
N ILE A 253 -22.00 -5.05 7.17
CA ILE A 253 -20.72 -5.73 7.39
C ILE A 253 -19.56 -5.18 6.55
N LEU A 254 -19.80 -4.75 5.32
CA LEU A 254 -18.78 -4.17 4.44
C LEU A 254 -18.47 -2.72 4.82
N ARG A 255 -19.44 -1.99 5.39
CA ARG A 255 -19.23 -0.63 5.92
C ARG A 255 -18.46 -0.62 7.24
N GLU A 256 -18.47 -1.72 7.96
CA GLU A 256 -17.64 -1.92 9.15
C GLU A 256 -16.20 -2.33 8.80
N SER A 257 -15.85 -2.45 7.51
CA SER A 257 -14.47 -2.77 7.11
C SER A 257 -13.49 -1.66 7.47
N LEU A 258 -12.27 -2.05 7.81
CA LEU A 258 -11.18 -1.12 8.11
C LEU A 258 -10.91 -0.19 6.92
N LEU A 259 -11.00 -0.74 5.70
CA LEU A 259 -10.85 0.03 4.47
C LEU A 259 -11.93 1.11 4.33
N TYR A 260 -13.20 0.78 4.57
CA TYR A 260 -14.28 1.77 4.53
C TYR A 260 -14.17 2.80 5.65
N GLN A 261 -13.68 2.41 6.84
CA GLN A 261 -13.36 3.35 7.91
C GLN A 261 -12.35 4.40 7.45
N TYR A 262 -11.28 4.01 6.73
CA TYR A 262 -10.31 4.97 6.17
C TYR A 262 -10.86 5.82 5.03
N ILE A 263 -11.78 5.31 4.22
CA ILE A 263 -12.46 6.08 3.16
C ILE A 263 -13.43 7.11 3.76
N SER A 264 -14.12 6.73 4.83
CA SER A 264 -15.15 7.55 5.47
C SER A 264 -14.60 8.62 6.42
N ALA A 265 -13.40 8.42 6.98
CA ALA A 265 -12.75 9.31 7.94
C ALA A 265 -12.54 10.76 7.45
N GLY A 266 -12.32 10.97 6.15
CA GLY A 266 -12.07 12.31 5.60
C GLY A 266 -13.29 13.25 5.63
N THR A 267 -13.08 14.52 5.98
CA THR A 267 -14.10 15.58 5.92
C THR A 267 -13.91 16.47 4.68
N GLY A 268 -14.98 16.71 3.92
CA GLY A 268 -14.99 17.68 2.80
C GLY A 268 -15.36 17.13 1.41
N HIS A 269 -15.78 18.03 0.53
CA HIS A 269 -16.29 17.74 -0.83
C HIS A 269 -15.24 17.23 -1.84
N GLY A 270 -13.98 17.05 -1.43
CA GLY A 270 -12.88 16.57 -2.27
C GLY A 270 -12.16 15.34 -1.74
N LYS A 271 -12.71 14.67 -0.72
CA LYS A 271 -12.01 13.60 0.01
C LYS A 271 -11.64 12.40 -0.87
N HIS A 272 -12.55 11.93 -1.73
CA HIS A 272 -12.27 10.77 -2.60
C HIS A 272 -11.16 11.08 -3.63
N ARG A 273 -11.08 12.32 -4.12
CA ARG A 273 -9.97 12.75 -4.98
C ARG A 273 -8.64 12.85 -4.22
N ARG A 274 -8.63 13.28 -2.96
CA ARG A 274 -7.43 13.27 -2.11
C ARG A 274 -6.90 11.85 -1.89
N ILE A 275 -7.79 10.87 -1.71
CA ILE A 275 -7.43 9.44 -1.63
C ILE A 275 -6.63 9.03 -2.87
N ILE A 276 -7.17 9.31 -4.06
CA ILE A 276 -6.51 8.94 -5.32
C ILE A 276 -5.18 9.69 -5.50
N ARG A 277 -5.14 11.00 -5.20
CA ARG A 277 -3.88 11.77 -5.21
C ARG A 277 -2.84 11.24 -4.24
N SER A 278 -3.23 10.69 -3.09
CA SER A 278 -2.28 10.06 -2.16
C SER A 278 -1.62 8.83 -2.77
N ILE A 279 -2.39 8.00 -3.49
CA ILE A 279 -1.89 6.82 -4.18
C ILE A 279 -0.99 7.20 -5.36
N PHE A 280 -1.18 8.37 -5.98
CA PHE A 280 -0.35 8.88 -7.07
C PHE A 280 0.66 9.96 -6.65
N ALA A 281 0.97 10.07 -5.35
CA ALA A 281 1.97 11.01 -4.87
C ALA A 281 3.34 10.73 -5.52
N ASP A 282 3.92 11.74 -6.15
CA ASP A 282 5.09 11.67 -7.05
C ASP A 282 6.33 12.36 -6.45
N GLY A 283 6.28 12.80 -5.20
CA GLY A 283 7.34 13.63 -4.60
C GLY A 283 7.39 15.06 -5.16
N GLY A 284 6.44 15.46 -6.01
CA GLY A 284 6.32 16.82 -6.49
C GLY A 284 5.99 17.81 -5.36
N SER A 285 6.27 19.09 -5.57
CA SER A 285 6.02 20.12 -4.54
C SER A 285 4.56 20.16 -4.05
N SER A 286 3.58 19.86 -4.92
CA SER A 286 2.17 19.75 -4.55
C SER A 286 1.93 18.55 -3.63
N ALA A 287 2.42 17.37 -4.00
CA ALA A 287 2.27 16.14 -3.24
C ALA A 287 2.97 16.21 -1.87
N VAL A 288 4.17 16.80 -1.80
CA VAL A 288 4.91 17.00 -0.54
C VAL A 288 4.23 18.01 0.38
N ASN A 289 3.56 19.02 -0.18
CA ASN A 289 2.82 20.00 0.61
C ASN A 289 1.51 19.45 1.16
N GLU A 290 0.81 18.59 0.41
CA GLU A 290 -0.43 17.92 0.81
C GLU A 290 -0.15 16.75 1.77
N PHE A 291 0.91 15.98 1.54
CA PHE A 291 1.29 14.81 2.34
C PHE A 291 2.67 15.00 2.94
N ARG A 292 2.71 15.62 4.13
CA ARG A 292 3.94 16.03 4.81
C ARG A 292 4.52 14.90 5.67
N GLN A 293 5.71 15.14 6.21
CA GLN A 293 6.33 14.26 7.20
C GLN A 293 5.36 13.96 8.34
N VAL A 294 5.12 12.67 8.59
CA VAL A 294 4.29 12.21 9.71
C VAL A 294 4.99 12.49 11.03
N PHE A 295 6.30 12.24 11.11
CA PHE A 295 7.06 12.46 12.33
C PHE A 295 7.85 13.77 12.30
N PRO A 296 8.01 14.45 13.45
CA PRO A 296 8.77 15.70 13.49
C PRO A 296 10.25 15.43 13.20
N LYS A 297 10.79 16.16 12.22
CA LYS A 297 12.21 16.05 11.82
C LYS A 297 12.56 14.60 11.42
N GLU A 298 11.66 13.95 10.70
CA GLU A 298 11.77 12.54 10.29
C GLU A 298 13.00 12.28 9.41
N LEU A 299 13.35 13.25 8.56
CA LEU A 299 14.49 13.17 7.65
C LEU A 299 15.86 13.38 8.31
N LYS A 300 15.91 13.61 9.63
CA LYS A 300 17.19 13.74 10.34
C LYS A 300 17.72 12.35 10.69
N GLN A 301 18.91 12.01 10.19
CA GLN A 301 19.64 10.80 10.57
C GLN A 301 20.22 10.88 11.98
N ALA A 302 20.57 9.72 12.55
CA ALA A 302 21.25 9.62 13.84
C ALA A 302 22.59 10.39 13.84
N LYS A 303 22.93 11.03 14.96
CA LYS A 303 24.21 11.76 15.12
C LYS A 303 25.44 10.82 15.18
N SER A 304 25.27 9.49 15.09
CA SER A 304 26.36 8.50 15.23
C SER A 304 27.41 8.62 14.13
N ASP A 305 27.02 8.92 12.90
CA ASP A 305 27.96 8.94 11.77
C ASP A 305 28.90 10.13 11.85
N ARG A 306 28.40 11.27 12.33
CA ARG A 306 29.23 12.45 12.66
C ARG A 306 30.14 12.23 13.86
N LYS A 307 29.77 11.34 14.79
CA LYS A 307 30.64 10.95 15.91
C LYS A 307 31.73 9.99 15.43
N ALA A 308 31.44 9.01 14.57
CA ALA A 308 32.46 8.12 14.01
C ALA A 308 33.52 8.87 13.20
N GLU A 309 33.09 9.87 12.41
CA GLU A 309 34.01 10.76 11.67
C GLU A 309 34.84 11.65 12.61
N LYS A 310 34.25 12.16 13.70
CA LYS A 310 34.97 12.92 14.74
C LYS A 310 35.90 12.06 15.59
N VAL A 311 35.56 10.80 15.86
CA VAL A 311 36.39 9.84 16.61
C VAL A 311 37.62 9.48 15.78
N LYS A 312 37.46 9.17 14.48
CA LYS A 312 38.61 9.01 13.55
C LYS A 312 39.49 10.26 13.45
N LYS A 313 38.92 11.45 13.59
CA LYS A 313 39.68 12.71 13.60
C LYS A 313 40.45 12.95 14.91
N ARG A 314 40.02 12.32 16.01
CA ARG A 314 40.64 12.37 17.35
C ARG A 314 41.64 11.23 17.60
N GLU A 315 41.54 10.10 16.89
CA GLU A 315 42.58 9.06 16.87
C GLU A 315 43.93 9.58 16.36
N ARG A 316 43.95 10.72 15.66
CA ARG A 316 45.16 11.34 15.12
C ARG A 316 45.99 12.12 16.15
N ASP A 317 45.43 12.46 17.32
CA ASP A 317 46.10 13.27 18.36
C ASP A 317 46.66 12.42 19.52
N VAL A 318 46.85 11.10 19.33
CA VAL A 318 47.46 10.23 20.34
C VAL A 318 48.87 9.85 19.88
N ASP A 319 49.88 10.54 20.40
CA ASP A 319 51.30 10.27 20.13
C ASP A 319 52.00 9.80 21.41
N ILE A 320 52.05 8.47 21.58
CA ILE A 320 52.55 7.79 22.79
C ILE A 320 54.04 8.11 23.03
N ASP A 321 54.81 8.35 21.97
CA ASP A 321 56.24 8.65 22.04
C ASP A 321 56.52 10.12 22.41
N LYS A 322 55.51 11.00 22.33
CA LYS A 322 55.62 12.42 22.69
C LYS A 322 54.88 12.81 23.97
N GLU A 323 54.40 11.83 24.76
CA GLU A 323 53.62 12.04 25.98
C GLU A 323 52.35 12.90 25.77
N GLU A 324 51.77 12.90 24.55
CA GLU A 324 50.53 13.61 24.25
C GLU A 324 49.34 12.64 24.39
N TYR A 325 48.75 12.64 25.58
CA TYR A 325 47.58 11.82 25.90
C TYR A 325 46.31 12.64 25.69
N GLY A 326 45.44 12.20 24.77
CA GLY A 326 44.17 12.86 24.50
C GLY A 326 43.34 13.07 25.78
N ASP A 327 42.81 14.27 25.96
CA ASP A 327 42.02 14.66 27.14
C ASP A 327 40.64 13.98 27.11
N TYR A 328 40.43 13.00 28.00
CA TYR A 328 39.21 12.20 28.09
C TYR A 328 38.08 12.85 28.92
N LEU A 329 38.25 14.07 29.45
CA LEU A 329 37.33 14.63 30.45
C LEU A 329 36.55 15.89 30.01
N ALA A 330 36.71 16.37 28.79
CA ALA A 330 35.97 17.56 28.33
C ALA A 330 34.72 17.20 27.50
N GLN A 331 33.56 17.38 28.13
CA GLN A 331 32.19 17.51 27.60
C GLN A 331 31.24 16.30 27.70
N ASP A 332 30.80 16.03 28.92
CA ASP A 332 29.38 15.77 29.19
C ASP A 332 28.78 17.03 29.86
N GLU A 333 28.49 18.06 29.06
CA GLU A 333 27.45 19.03 29.41
C GLU A 333 26.27 18.79 28.47
N SER A 334 25.28 18.06 29.00
CA SER A 334 24.01 17.76 28.36
C SER A 334 23.11 19.00 28.38
N ASP A 335 23.23 19.84 27.37
CA ASP A 335 22.19 20.83 27.04
C ASP A 335 21.09 20.14 26.21
N ASP A 336 20.14 19.51 26.88
CA ASP A 336 18.83 19.16 26.32
C ASP A 336 17.75 19.15 27.43
N ASP A 337 17.69 20.23 28.23
CA ASP A 337 16.53 20.55 29.06
C ASP A 337 15.55 21.45 28.28
N ALA A 338 14.56 20.83 27.64
CA ALA A 338 13.35 21.51 27.17
C ALA A 338 12.19 21.23 28.13
N ALA A 339 12.11 22.09 29.15
CA ALA A 339 10.93 22.53 29.91
C ALA A 339 10.06 21.45 30.60
N ALA A 340 10.38 21.16 31.86
CA ALA A 340 9.41 20.78 32.88
C ALA A 340 9.12 22.00 33.77
N GLY A 341 7.87 22.50 33.73
CA GLY A 341 7.38 23.48 34.69
C GLY A 341 6.70 22.76 35.86
N VAL A 342 7.17 23.02 37.08
CA VAL A 342 6.47 22.69 38.32
C VAL A 342 6.54 23.90 39.24
N ASP A 343 5.38 24.53 39.43
CA ASP A 343 5.14 25.58 40.41
C ASP A 343 4.96 24.95 41.80
N LEU A 344 5.75 25.38 42.78
CA LEU A 344 5.36 25.35 44.19
C LEU A 344 5.85 26.62 44.91
N GLU A 345 4.88 27.25 45.57
CA GLU A 345 4.96 28.49 46.37
C GLU A 345 5.94 28.40 47.55
N ASN A 346 6.67 29.49 47.86
CA ASN A 346 6.42 30.38 49.00
C ASN A 346 7.63 31.30 49.31
N GLY A 347 7.34 32.54 49.75
CA GLY A 347 8.16 33.25 50.75
C GLY A 347 9.06 34.42 50.32
N ASN A 348 8.47 35.62 50.28
CA ASN A 348 9.03 37.00 50.30
C ASN A 348 10.15 37.24 51.37
N PRO A 349 10.81 38.44 51.56
CA PRO A 349 10.92 39.68 50.76
C PRO A 349 12.32 40.40 50.69
N ARG A 350 12.47 41.25 49.66
CA ARG A 350 12.97 42.66 49.60
C ARG A 350 14.42 43.12 49.92
N SER A 351 14.80 44.11 49.09
CA SER A 351 15.78 45.24 49.21
C SER A 351 17.16 45.01 48.56
N ALA A 352 17.78 45.91 47.78
CA ALA A 352 17.54 47.32 47.41
C ALA A 352 18.22 47.66 46.05
N SER A 353 17.73 48.73 45.39
CA SER A 353 18.21 49.34 44.12
C SER A 353 19.52 50.17 44.28
N PRO A 354 19.96 51.06 43.35
CA PRO A 354 19.70 51.25 41.89
C PRO A 354 20.95 51.59 41.02
N SER A 355 20.70 51.88 39.72
CA SER A 355 21.48 52.65 38.71
C SER A 355 22.26 51.82 37.66
N GLY A 356 22.32 52.16 36.36
CA GLY A 356 21.90 53.37 35.64
C GLY A 356 21.72 53.13 34.13
N ALA A 357 21.38 54.21 33.45
CA ALA A 357 20.79 54.33 32.12
C ALA A 357 21.69 53.99 30.91
N GLY A 358 21.07 53.73 29.75
CA GLY A 358 21.75 53.81 28.45
C GLY A 358 20.97 53.28 27.25
N ALA A 359 20.26 54.18 26.56
CA ALA A 359 19.54 53.93 25.30
C ALA A 359 20.45 53.82 24.06
N ARG A 360 19.98 53.11 23.00
CA ARG A 360 19.98 53.46 21.54
C ARG A 360 19.93 52.18 20.66
N ARG A 361 18.82 51.91 19.96
CA ARG A 361 18.45 52.35 18.58
C ARG A 361 19.26 51.68 17.46
N SER A 362 18.66 50.72 16.76
CA SER A 362 19.16 50.13 15.52
C SER A 362 18.80 50.99 14.29
N LYS A 363 19.72 51.09 13.33
CA LYS A 363 19.54 51.82 12.07
C LYS A 363 19.96 50.93 10.91
N ARG A 364 19.03 50.75 9.99
CA ARG A 364 19.12 50.06 8.70
C ARG A 364 19.89 50.91 7.69
N THR A 365 20.74 50.29 6.84
CA THR A 365 21.20 50.87 5.57
C THR A 365 21.35 49.80 4.48
N ARG A 366 20.99 50.18 3.25
CA ARG A 366 20.95 49.40 2.01
C ARG A 366 21.69 50.19 0.91
N ARG A 367 22.64 49.55 0.19
CA ARG A 367 23.15 49.79 -1.20
C ARG A 367 24.54 49.11 -1.27
N GLY A 368 25.00 48.36 -2.27
CA GLY A 368 24.57 48.05 -3.64
C GLY A 368 25.67 48.46 -4.64
N THR A 369 26.31 47.53 -5.36
CA THR A 369 27.00 47.72 -6.66
C THR A 369 27.33 46.38 -7.36
N ARG A 370 27.37 46.40 -8.71
CA ARG A 370 27.42 45.28 -9.68
C ARG A 370 28.85 44.99 -10.23
N ASN A 371 28.97 43.80 -10.86
CA ASN A 371 29.72 43.40 -12.09
C ASN A 371 30.93 42.42 -11.98
N ALA A 372 30.68 41.21 -12.49
CA ALA A 372 31.39 40.34 -13.47
C ALA A 372 32.91 40.07 -13.45
N LYS A 373 33.28 38.78 -13.41
CA LYS A 373 34.18 38.07 -14.36
C LYS A 373 34.24 36.56 -14.06
N ASP A 374 34.26 35.73 -15.11
CA ASP A 374 34.55 34.28 -15.11
C ASP A 374 35.96 33.96 -14.57
N PRO A 375 36.22 32.67 -14.22
CA PRO A 375 36.97 31.83 -15.16
C PRO A 375 36.48 30.37 -15.26
N SER A 376 37.02 29.73 -16.30
CA SER A 376 36.76 28.41 -16.85
C SER A 376 37.47 27.24 -16.14
N ASP A 377 37.04 26.04 -16.54
CA ASP A 377 37.74 24.74 -16.58
C ASP A 377 37.97 23.97 -15.26
N ASN A 378 37.28 22.83 -15.10
CA ASN A 378 37.73 21.51 -15.59
C ASN A 378 37.16 20.40 -14.67
N GLU A 379 36.08 19.73 -15.06
CA GLU A 379 35.71 18.43 -14.47
C GLU A 379 35.72 17.33 -15.54
N ASN A 380 36.45 16.29 -15.17
CA ASN A 380 37.05 15.26 -15.98
C ASN A 380 36.05 14.11 -16.12
N ILE A 381 35.42 13.96 -17.30
CA ILE A 381 34.60 12.78 -17.63
C ILE A 381 35.57 11.70 -18.11
N GLY A 382 35.81 10.72 -17.25
CA GLY A 382 36.48 9.48 -17.64
C GLY A 382 35.58 8.66 -18.55
N GLU A 383 35.99 8.55 -19.83
CA GLU A 383 35.48 7.56 -20.77
C GLU A 383 35.71 6.14 -20.22
N THR A 384 34.66 5.34 -20.15
CA THR A 384 34.78 3.87 -20.17
C THR A 384 33.99 3.34 -21.34
N THR A 385 34.75 2.81 -22.29
CA THR A 385 34.34 2.21 -23.56
C THR A 385 33.58 0.90 -23.37
N GLY A 386 32.49 0.73 -24.14
CA GLY A 386 32.04 -0.51 -24.79
C GLY A 386 31.70 -1.71 -23.92
N LEU A 387 30.41 -1.91 -23.64
CA LEU A 387 29.83 -3.21 -23.25
C LEU A 387 28.44 -3.41 -23.91
N ASP A 388 28.12 -4.68 -24.16
CA ASP A 388 27.06 -5.26 -25.00
C ASP A 388 25.62 -4.70 -24.85
N PRO A 389 24.82 -4.65 -25.95
CA PRO A 389 23.42 -4.19 -25.92
C PRO A 389 22.42 -5.12 -25.20
N ALA A 390 22.85 -6.26 -24.66
CA ALA A 390 21.96 -7.29 -24.12
C ALA A 390 21.67 -7.17 -22.60
N LEU A 391 22.20 -6.14 -21.92
CA LEU A 391 22.02 -5.91 -20.48
C LEU A 391 21.45 -4.52 -20.14
N ALA A 392 20.67 -3.92 -21.03
CA ALA A 392 19.96 -2.67 -20.76
C ALA A 392 18.77 -2.87 -19.79
N GLN A 393 19.05 -3.34 -18.57
CA GLN A 393 18.26 -3.05 -17.36
C GLN A 393 18.67 -1.67 -16.84
N HIS A 394 18.59 -0.66 -17.70
CA HIS A 394 18.88 0.72 -17.32
C HIS A 394 17.65 1.35 -16.65
N ASP A 395 17.76 1.54 -15.33
CA ASP A 395 17.13 2.60 -14.53
C ASP A 395 15.59 2.68 -14.48
N ILE A 396 14.94 1.61 -14.01
CA ILE A 396 13.57 1.72 -13.44
C ILE A 396 13.60 2.52 -12.10
N ASP A 397 14.77 2.64 -11.46
CA ASP A 397 14.96 3.32 -10.17
C ASP A 397 14.71 4.85 -10.20
N ALA A 398 14.69 5.47 -11.38
CA ALA A 398 14.38 6.91 -11.54
C ALA A 398 12.97 7.15 -12.11
N SER A 399 12.04 6.22 -11.87
CA SER A 399 10.63 6.40 -12.23
C SER A 399 9.98 7.51 -11.38
N PRO A 400 9.13 8.37 -11.97
CA PRO A 400 8.43 9.45 -11.24
C PRO A 400 7.54 8.96 -10.09
N LEU A 401 7.25 7.66 -10.01
CA LEU A 401 6.46 7.05 -8.95
C LEU A 401 7.27 6.09 -8.06
N GLY A 402 8.60 6.06 -8.20
CA GLY A 402 9.51 5.21 -7.42
C GLY A 402 9.71 3.83 -8.04
N SER A 403 10.26 2.91 -7.24
CA SER A 403 10.62 1.54 -7.64
C SER A 403 9.41 0.69 -8.05
N LEU A 404 9.69 -0.51 -8.56
CA LEU A 404 8.66 -1.49 -8.93
C LEU A 404 7.77 -1.88 -7.72
N ASP A 405 8.35 -1.98 -6.52
CA ASP A 405 7.61 -2.29 -5.29
C ASP A 405 6.61 -1.19 -4.92
N SER A 406 6.98 0.08 -5.14
CA SER A 406 6.05 1.20 -5.00
C SER A 406 4.88 1.08 -5.98
N LEU A 407 5.15 0.71 -7.24
CA LEU A 407 4.11 0.52 -8.24
C LEU A 407 3.18 -0.66 -7.89
N ASP A 408 3.71 -1.76 -7.34
CA ASP A 408 2.93 -2.89 -6.84
C ASP A 408 1.94 -2.45 -5.74
N LEU A 409 2.45 -1.76 -4.72
CA LEU A 409 1.63 -1.26 -3.61
C LEU A 409 0.55 -0.27 -4.09
N ARG A 410 0.86 0.57 -5.07
CA ARG A 410 -0.14 1.45 -5.70
C ARG A 410 -1.23 0.63 -6.38
N LYS A 411 -0.90 -0.37 -7.19
CA LYS A 411 -1.88 -1.25 -7.84
C LYS A 411 -2.78 -1.94 -6.81
N ARG A 412 -2.20 -2.50 -5.75
CA ARG A 412 -2.95 -3.16 -4.68
C ARG A 412 -3.98 -2.24 -4.04
N LEU A 413 -3.60 -1.00 -3.74
CA LEU A 413 -4.53 0.00 -3.20
C LEU A 413 -5.63 0.37 -4.21
N LEU A 414 -5.31 0.54 -5.49
CA LEU A 414 -6.30 0.82 -6.54
C LEU A 414 -7.32 -0.32 -6.69
N GLY A 415 -6.88 -1.57 -6.61
CA GLY A 415 -7.78 -2.72 -6.63
C GLY A 415 -8.67 -2.82 -5.38
N LEU A 416 -8.11 -2.56 -4.19
CA LEU A 416 -8.91 -2.45 -2.97
C LEU A 416 -10.01 -1.38 -3.10
N LEU A 417 -9.70 -0.20 -3.66
CA LEU A 417 -10.70 0.83 -3.93
C LEU A 417 -11.75 0.38 -4.97
N SER A 418 -11.32 -0.39 -5.98
CA SER A 418 -12.21 -0.95 -7.01
C SER A 418 -13.22 -1.92 -6.39
N LYS A 419 -12.77 -2.81 -5.48
CA LYS A 419 -13.64 -3.70 -4.70
C LYS A 419 -14.65 -2.94 -3.85
N VAL A 420 -14.23 -1.87 -3.17
CA VAL A 420 -15.14 -1.02 -2.37
C VAL A 420 -16.17 -0.35 -3.24
N SER A 421 -15.76 0.23 -4.37
CA SER A 421 -16.65 0.93 -5.29
C SER A 421 -17.68 0.01 -5.92
N TYR A 422 -17.30 -1.23 -6.25
CA TYR A 422 -18.20 -2.26 -6.74
C TYR A 422 -19.32 -2.59 -5.72
N HIS A 423 -18.95 -2.83 -4.47
CA HIS A 423 -19.92 -3.26 -3.44
C HIS A 423 -20.68 -2.10 -2.78
N LEU A 424 -20.07 -0.92 -2.71
CA LEU A 424 -20.59 0.25 -2.00
C LEU A 424 -20.61 1.52 -2.89
N PRO A 425 -21.20 1.49 -4.10
CA PRO A 425 -21.15 2.62 -5.04
C PRO A 425 -21.85 3.88 -4.51
N THR A 426 -22.89 3.70 -3.69
CA THR A 426 -23.65 4.81 -3.07
C THR A 426 -22.94 5.41 -1.87
N ALA A 427 -22.04 4.66 -1.22
CA ALA A 427 -21.38 5.06 0.02
C ALA A 427 -19.97 5.63 -0.22
N PHE A 428 -19.32 5.24 -1.32
CA PHE A 428 -18.02 5.73 -1.76
C PHE A 428 -18.16 6.51 -3.07
N MET A 429 -18.08 5.86 -4.22
CA MET A 429 -18.35 6.45 -5.53
C MET A 429 -18.68 5.35 -6.54
N PRO A 430 -19.41 5.65 -7.63
CA PRO A 430 -19.61 4.72 -8.73
C PRO A 430 -18.28 4.23 -9.33
N ILE A 431 -18.25 2.97 -9.76
CA ILE A 431 -17.02 2.32 -10.25
C ILE A 431 -16.45 2.98 -11.51
N LEU A 432 -17.33 3.41 -12.42
CA LEU A 432 -16.92 4.15 -13.61
C LEU A 432 -16.26 5.49 -13.25
N ASP A 433 -16.83 6.23 -12.29
CA ASP A 433 -16.23 7.48 -11.80
C ASP A 433 -14.86 7.22 -11.19
N LEU A 434 -14.69 6.12 -10.43
CA LEU A 434 -13.40 5.75 -9.85
C LEU A 434 -12.35 5.50 -10.94
N TYR A 435 -12.68 4.69 -11.95
CA TYR A 435 -11.78 4.42 -13.06
C TYR A 435 -11.47 5.67 -13.88
N HIS A 436 -12.42 6.59 -14.08
CA HIS A 436 -12.13 7.89 -14.69
C HIS A 436 -11.07 8.68 -13.93
N ASN A 437 -11.10 8.66 -12.59
CA ASN A 437 -10.05 9.28 -11.79
C ASN A 437 -8.71 8.51 -11.92
N PHE A 438 -8.71 7.18 -12.04
CA PHE A 438 -7.47 6.43 -12.29
C PHE A 438 -6.85 6.80 -13.64
N ILE A 439 -7.67 6.89 -14.67
CA ILE A 439 -7.28 7.24 -16.04
C ILE A 439 -6.65 8.62 -16.11
N GLU A 440 -7.23 9.60 -15.41
CA GLU A 440 -6.69 10.97 -15.33
C GLU A 440 -5.23 10.98 -14.89
N HIS A 441 -4.84 10.07 -13.99
CA HIS A 441 -3.46 9.97 -13.51
C HIS A 441 -2.61 9.05 -14.39
N ILE A 442 -3.10 7.87 -14.76
CA ILE A 442 -2.32 6.84 -15.48
C ILE A 442 -2.01 7.26 -16.92
N ARG A 443 -2.97 7.86 -17.64
CA ARG A 443 -2.85 8.20 -19.08
C ARG A 443 -1.59 9.02 -19.38
N HIS A 444 -1.28 9.98 -18.51
CA HIS A 444 -0.22 10.96 -18.74
C HIS A 444 1.16 10.51 -18.24
N MET A 445 1.26 9.31 -17.66
CA MET A 445 2.54 8.78 -17.18
C MET A 445 3.50 8.47 -18.33
N PRO A 446 4.83 8.52 -18.09
CA PRO A 446 5.82 8.00 -19.03
C PRO A 446 5.57 6.53 -19.39
N PHE A 447 5.95 6.13 -20.60
CA PHE A 447 5.68 4.79 -21.12
C PHE A 447 6.10 3.64 -20.18
N PRO A 448 7.30 3.63 -19.57
CA PRO A 448 7.70 2.52 -18.69
C PRO A 448 6.78 2.36 -17.47
N VAL A 449 6.35 3.48 -16.87
CA VAL A 449 5.46 3.49 -15.71
C VAL A 449 4.05 3.07 -16.12
N PHE A 450 3.58 3.59 -17.26
CA PHE A 450 2.31 3.17 -17.85
C PHE A 450 2.29 1.65 -18.12
N GLN A 451 3.35 1.12 -18.73
CA GLN A 451 3.48 -0.29 -19.02
C GLN A 451 3.45 -1.15 -17.74
N ALA A 452 4.12 -0.72 -16.68
CA ALA A 452 4.06 -1.42 -15.39
C ALA A 452 2.63 -1.46 -14.80
N PHE A 453 1.86 -0.37 -14.94
CA PHE A 453 0.45 -0.35 -14.50
C PHE A 453 -0.48 -1.25 -15.33
N ILE A 454 -0.21 -1.39 -16.63
CA ILE A 454 -1.11 -2.09 -17.55
C ILE A 454 -0.75 -3.56 -17.73
N SER A 455 0.53 -3.88 -17.82
CA SER A 455 0.98 -5.23 -18.10
C SER A 455 0.66 -6.17 -16.94
N PRO A 456 -0.03 -7.29 -17.19
CA PRO A 456 -0.32 -8.30 -16.17
C PRO A 456 0.91 -9.15 -15.81
N TYR A 457 2.01 -9.04 -16.56
CA TYR A 457 3.23 -9.81 -16.35
C TYR A 457 4.28 -9.11 -15.49
N ILE A 458 4.25 -7.77 -15.45
CA ILE A 458 5.25 -6.97 -14.74
C ILE A 458 4.89 -6.84 -13.26
N LEU A 459 3.59 -6.65 -12.98
CA LEU A 459 3.05 -6.55 -11.63
C LEU A 459 1.76 -7.37 -11.56
N PRO A 460 1.44 -7.98 -10.41
CA PRO A 460 0.12 -8.54 -10.14
C PRO A 460 -1.01 -7.61 -10.61
N GLY A 461 -2.09 -8.22 -11.11
CA GLY A 461 -3.31 -7.48 -11.45
C GLY A 461 -3.89 -6.74 -10.24
N LEU A 462 -4.84 -5.83 -10.48
CA LEU A 462 -5.42 -4.97 -9.43
C LEU A 462 -5.87 -5.74 -8.17
N ALA A 463 -6.33 -6.99 -8.28
CA ALA A 463 -6.75 -7.78 -7.11
C ALA A 463 -5.62 -8.42 -6.27
N GLY A 464 -4.35 -8.18 -6.59
CA GLY A 464 -3.18 -8.63 -5.80
C GLY A 464 -2.75 -10.08 -6.04
N LYS A 465 -1.69 -10.52 -5.35
CA LYS A 465 -1.20 -11.91 -5.36
C LYS A 465 -2.25 -12.81 -4.69
N SER A 466 -3.09 -13.49 -5.47
CA SER A 466 -3.70 -14.71 -4.94
C SER A 466 -2.56 -15.69 -4.71
N GLN A 467 -2.25 -15.98 -3.45
CA GLN A 467 -1.32 -17.03 -3.07
C GLN A 467 -1.68 -18.28 -3.88
N GLY A 468 -0.76 -18.73 -4.73
CA GLY A 468 -1.03 -19.82 -5.66
C GLY A 468 -1.47 -21.06 -4.91
N ASP A 469 -2.69 -21.52 -5.18
CA ASP A 469 -3.06 -22.90 -4.93
C ASP A 469 -2.38 -23.76 -6.01
N PRO A 470 -1.45 -24.65 -5.64
CA PRO A 470 -0.80 -25.55 -6.59
C PRO A 470 -1.77 -26.60 -7.21
N ASP A 471 -3.03 -26.65 -6.77
CA ASP A 471 -4.05 -27.57 -7.31
C ASP A 471 -4.83 -27.02 -8.51
N PHE A 472 -4.55 -25.78 -8.97
CA PHE A 472 -5.27 -25.15 -10.09
C PHE A 472 -5.06 -25.84 -11.45
N GLU A 473 -4.10 -26.77 -11.57
CA GLU A 473 -3.93 -27.58 -12.79
C GLU A 473 -4.74 -28.88 -12.80
N LYS A 474 -5.24 -29.38 -11.66
CA LYS A 474 -6.00 -30.64 -11.61
C LYS A 474 -7.50 -30.45 -11.79
N GLU A 475 -8.05 -29.31 -11.37
CA GLU A 475 -9.50 -29.05 -11.42
C GLU A 475 -10.03 -28.62 -12.81
N LYS A 476 -9.16 -28.30 -13.78
CA LYS A 476 -9.58 -28.03 -15.17
C LYS A 476 -10.17 -29.24 -15.88
N SER A 477 -9.96 -30.46 -15.36
CA SER A 477 -10.38 -31.70 -16.02
C SER A 477 -11.76 -32.21 -15.61
N SER A 478 -12.41 -31.64 -14.58
CA SER A 478 -13.56 -32.30 -13.95
C SER A 478 -14.71 -31.42 -13.44
N ILE A 479 -14.75 -30.11 -13.70
CA ILE A 479 -15.88 -29.27 -13.25
C ILE A 479 -16.55 -28.57 -14.43
N GLY A 480 -17.79 -28.97 -14.68
CA GLY A 480 -18.70 -28.33 -15.62
C GLY A 480 -19.08 -26.92 -15.19
N GLU A 481 -19.51 -26.14 -16.19
CA GLU A 481 -19.97 -24.76 -16.12
C GLU A 481 -20.67 -24.37 -14.81
N GLY A 482 -20.02 -23.51 -14.01
CA GLY A 482 -20.69 -22.84 -12.88
C GLY A 482 -19.76 -22.39 -11.75
N LYS A 483 -19.61 -21.06 -11.63
CA LYS A 483 -19.05 -20.28 -10.49
C LYS A 483 -17.52 -20.25 -10.35
N GLY A 484 -16.87 -19.33 -11.08
CA GLY A 484 -15.54 -18.84 -10.72
C GLY A 484 -15.65 -17.70 -9.70
N THR A 485 -14.92 -17.78 -8.58
CA THR A 485 -15.22 -16.92 -7.42
C THR A 485 -14.12 -15.93 -7.02
N HIS A 486 -12.88 -16.02 -7.50
CA HIS A 486 -11.87 -14.99 -7.21
C HIS A 486 -10.91 -14.62 -8.37
N GLY A 487 -10.36 -15.59 -9.12
CA GLY A 487 -9.45 -15.31 -10.25
C GLY A 487 -10.11 -14.54 -11.40
N GLN A 488 -11.33 -14.93 -11.79
CA GLN A 488 -12.10 -14.25 -12.83
C GLN A 488 -12.43 -12.78 -12.51
N ARG A 489 -12.44 -12.41 -11.22
CA ARG A 489 -12.79 -11.05 -10.78
C ARG A 489 -11.60 -10.10 -10.85
N ALA A 490 -10.40 -10.60 -10.54
CA ALA A 490 -9.15 -9.85 -10.66
C ALA A 490 -8.92 -9.36 -12.09
N ASP A 491 -9.17 -10.26 -13.03
CA ASP A 491 -8.97 -9.99 -14.46
C ASP A 491 -10.05 -9.04 -14.99
N ALA A 492 -11.27 -9.07 -14.43
CA ALA A 492 -12.34 -8.16 -14.81
C ALA A 492 -12.03 -6.69 -14.47
N GLU A 493 -11.44 -6.42 -13.30
CA GLU A 493 -11.05 -5.06 -12.89
C GLU A 493 -9.95 -4.49 -13.81
N GLN A 494 -8.93 -5.29 -14.11
CA GLN A 494 -7.84 -4.89 -15.02
C GLN A 494 -8.36 -4.70 -16.46
N THR A 495 -9.25 -5.58 -16.92
CA THR A 495 -9.89 -5.49 -18.24
C THR A 495 -10.68 -4.19 -18.37
N THR A 496 -11.49 -3.85 -17.36
CA THR A 496 -12.28 -2.60 -17.34
C THR A 496 -11.40 -1.36 -17.40
N LEU A 497 -10.29 -1.33 -16.64
CA LEU A 497 -9.32 -0.23 -16.70
C LEU A 497 -8.71 -0.08 -18.10
N CYS A 498 -8.25 -1.19 -18.69
CA CYS A 498 -7.65 -1.20 -20.02
C CYS A 498 -8.63 -0.72 -21.10
N GLU A 499 -9.88 -1.19 -21.03
CA GLU A 499 -10.94 -0.81 -21.94
C GLU A 499 -11.27 0.68 -21.87
N LEU A 500 -11.45 1.22 -20.66
CA LEU A 500 -11.73 2.65 -20.48
C LEU A 500 -10.54 3.53 -20.90
N LEU A 501 -9.30 3.07 -20.73
CA LEU A 501 -8.12 3.75 -21.27
C LEU A 501 -8.14 3.79 -22.81
N LEU A 502 -8.46 2.67 -23.46
CA LEU A 502 -8.57 2.59 -24.92
C LEU A 502 -9.63 3.55 -25.46
N PHE A 503 -10.83 3.59 -24.87
CA PHE A 503 -11.87 4.54 -25.27
C PHE A 503 -11.43 6.01 -25.21
N ASN A 504 -10.51 6.34 -24.30
CA ASN A 504 -9.98 7.70 -24.16
C ASN A 504 -8.79 7.99 -25.09
N MET A 505 -8.17 6.97 -25.67
CA MET A 505 -6.91 7.07 -26.42
C MET A 505 -7.06 6.77 -27.92
N LEU A 506 -8.06 6.00 -28.34
CA LEU A 506 -8.27 5.64 -29.74
C LEU A 506 -8.83 6.78 -30.59
N GLU A 507 -8.59 6.70 -31.89
CA GLU A 507 -9.12 7.65 -32.86
C GLU A 507 -10.65 7.64 -32.98
N SER A 508 -11.24 8.75 -33.45
CA SER A 508 -12.69 8.92 -33.54
C SER A 508 -13.39 7.96 -34.53
N ALA A 509 -12.62 7.25 -35.36
CA ALA A 509 -13.15 6.24 -36.25
C ALA A 509 -13.46 4.91 -35.53
N ALA A 510 -12.94 4.71 -34.32
CA ALA A 510 -13.23 3.53 -33.52
C ALA A 510 -14.70 3.52 -33.08
N PRO A 511 -15.45 2.43 -33.32
CA PRO A 511 -16.84 2.33 -32.91
C PRO A 511 -16.95 2.25 -31.37
N GLN A 512 -17.99 2.88 -30.83
CA GLN A 512 -18.36 2.71 -29.42
C GLN A 512 -19.28 1.49 -29.31
N ALA A 513 -18.85 0.49 -28.56
CA ALA A 513 -19.62 -0.70 -28.28
C ALA A 513 -20.48 -0.48 -27.02
N GLU A 514 -21.78 -0.79 -27.10
CA GLU A 514 -22.74 -0.69 -25.99
C GLU A 514 -22.68 -1.87 -25.02
N GLN A 515 -21.94 -2.94 -25.36
CA GLN A 515 -21.81 -4.13 -24.51
C GLN A 515 -21.13 -3.79 -23.17
N GLU A 516 -21.68 -4.32 -22.07
CA GLU A 516 -21.20 -4.07 -20.70
C GLU A 516 -19.85 -4.77 -20.39
N TYR A 517 -19.61 -5.93 -21.01
CA TYR A 517 -18.39 -6.71 -20.80
C TYR A 517 -17.56 -6.81 -22.08
N LEU A 518 -16.25 -6.98 -21.93
CA LEU A 518 -15.33 -7.22 -23.05
C LEU A 518 -15.50 -8.66 -23.56
N ASP A 519 -15.91 -8.80 -24.80
CA ASP A 519 -15.89 -10.06 -25.54
C ASP A 519 -14.87 -10.01 -26.69
N GLN A 520 -14.64 -11.17 -27.31
CA GLN A 520 -13.70 -11.29 -28.43
C GLN A 520 -14.11 -10.41 -29.63
N ASP A 521 -15.41 -10.36 -29.95
CA ASP A 521 -15.88 -9.63 -31.12
C ASP A 521 -15.72 -8.11 -30.93
N LYS A 522 -15.96 -7.58 -29.72
CA LYS A 522 -15.70 -6.20 -29.33
C LYS A 522 -14.21 -5.87 -29.41
N LEU A 523 -13.33 -6.76 -28.97
CA LEU A 523 -11.89 -6.58 -29.10
C LEU A 523 -11.45 -6.47 -30.57
N GLU A 524 -11.92 -7.38 -31.43
CA GLU A 524 -11.60 -7.43 -32.86
C GLU A 524 -12.18 -6.26 -33.66
N GLN A 525 -13.39 -5.81 -33.32
CA GLN A 525 -14.09 -4.80 -34.12
C GLN A 525 -13.91 -3.36 -33.61
N CYS A 526 -13.70 -3.16 -32.31
CA CYS A 526 -13.70 -1.82 -31.71
C CYS A 526 -12.30 -1.33 -31.31
N PHE A 527 -11.34 -2.24 -31.08
CA PHE A 527 -10.06 -1.87 -30.48
C PHE A 527 -8.84 -2.25 -31.33
N LEU A 528 -8.68 -3.54 -31.67
CA LEU A 528 -7.47 -4.06 -32.34
C LEU A 528 -7.08 -3.31 -33.63
N PRO A 529 -8.01 -3.02 -34.56
CA PRO A 529 -7.66 -2.42 -35.86
C PRO A 529 -7.23 -0.96 -35.79
N PHE A 530 -7.50 -0.26 -34.68
CA PHE A 530 -7.40 1.19 -34.63
C PHE A 530 -6.07 1.69 -34.06
N ALA A 531 -5.71 2.91 -34.46
CA ALA A 531 -4.57 3.64 -33.94
C ALA A 531 -4.98 4.60 -32.81
N ALA A 532 -3.98 5.17 -32.13
CA ALA A 532 -4.23 6.24 -31.17
C ALA A 532 -4.77 7.49 -31.89
N ALA A 533 -5.61 8.26 -31.19
CA ALA A 533 -6.13 9.54 -31.69
C ALA A 533 -4.99 10.49 -32.06
N ASN A 534 -4.00 10.58 -31.17
CA ASN A 534 -2.77 11.30 -31.39
C ASN A 534 -1.83 10.47 -32.26
N ALA A 535 -1.16 11.11 -33.21
CA ALA A 535 -0.16 10.45 -34.06
C ALA A 535 1.16 10.15 -33.32
N SER A 536 1.25 10.47 -32.02
CA SER A 536 2.46 10.31 -31.24
C SER A 536 2.85 8.83 -31.16
N VAL A 537 4.14 8.56 -31.37
CA VAL A 537 4.72 7.22 -31.27
C VAL A 537 4.45 6.61 -29.89
N VAL A 538 4.58 7.41 -28.82
CA VAL A 538 4.34 6.98 -27.44
C VAL A 538 2.88 6.59 -27.21
N ASP A 539 1.93 7.38 -27.72
CA ASP A 539 0.51 7.09 -27.53
C ASP A 539 0.10 5.82 -28.30
N ASN A 540 0.65 5.60 -29.50
CA ASN A 540 0.45 4.36 -30.25
C ASN A 540 1.11 3.15 -29.56
N ALA A 541 2.29 3.32 -28.96
CA ALA A 541 2.91 2.26 -28.16
C ALA A 541 2.06 1.92 -26.92
N LYS A 542 1.50 2.92 -26.23
CA LYS A 542 0.57 2.71 -25.09
C LYS A 542 -0.69 1.95 -25.52
N VAL A 543 -1.26 2.27 -26.68
CA VAL A 543 -2.39 1.51 -27.25
C VAL A 543 -1.99 0.05 -27.49
N SER A 544 -0.82 -0.21 -28.10
CA SER A 544 -0.35 -1.59 -28.31
C SER A 544 -0.20 -2.36 -26.99
N ILE A 545 0.33 -1.75 -25.92
CA ILE A 545 0.43 -2.38 -24.59
C ILE A 545 -0.95 -2.68 -23.96
N LEU A 546 -1.92 -1.79 -24.13
CA LEU A 546 -3.29 -2.02 -23.66
C LEU A 546 -3.91 -3.23 -24.38
N LEU A 547 -3.75 -3.30 -25.70
CA LEU A 547 -4.23 -4.43 -26.50
C LEU A 547 -3.51 -5.73 -26.11
N GLU A 548 -2.19 -5.68 -25.88
CA GLU A 548 -1.40 -6.80 -25.38
C GLU A 548 -2.00 -7.32 -24.07
N ALA A 549 -2.20 -6.44 -23.08
CA ALA A 549 -2.79 -6.82 -21.80
C ALA A 549 -4.20 -7.43 -21.95
N LEU A 550 -5.05 -6.88 -22.82
CA LEU A 550 -6.39 -7.43 -23.05
C LEU A 550 -6.38 -8.82 -23.69
N ILE A 551 -5.54 -9.05 -24.71
CA ILE A 551 -5.40 -10.37 -25.33
C ILE A 551 -4.99 -11.40 -24.28
N VAL A 552 -4.05 -11.04 -23.42
CA VAL A 552 -3.52 -11.91 -22.37
C VAL A 552 -4.58 -12.24 -21.33
N LEU A 553 -5.31 -11.23 -20.85
CA LEU A 553 -6.37 -11.43 -19.86
C LEU A 553 -7.52 -12.28 -20.42
N LEU A 554 -7.93 -12.04 -21.68
CA LEU A 554 -8.98 -12.84 -22.32
C LEU A 554 -8.54 -14.27 -22.64
N ALA A 555 -7.28 -14.45 -23.04
CA ALA A 555 -6.68 -15.77 -23.27
C ALA A 555 -6.58 -16.56 -21.96
N GLY A 556 -6.13 -15.92 -20.87
CA GLY A 556 -6.05 -16.52 -19.54
C GLY A 556 -7.41 -17.01 -19.03
N ASN A 557 -8.49 -16.29 -19.35
CA ASN A 557 -9.86 -16.65 -19.01
C ASN A 557 -10.52 -17.65 -19.98
N GLY A 558 -9.81 -18.09 -21.03
CA GLY A 558 -10.33 -19.01 -22.04
C GLY A 558 -11.42 -18.43 -22.94
N ILE A 559 -11.58 -17.10 -22.96
CA ILE A 559 -12.59 -16.39 -23.76
C ILE A 559 -12.12 -16.24 -25.22
N LEU A 560 -10.81 -16.14 -25.42
CA LEU A 560 -10.20 -15.90 -26.72
C LEU A 560 -10.02 -17.20 -27.51
N LYS A 561 -10.55 -17.25 -28.74
CA LYS A 561 -10.31 -18.34 -29.71
C LYS A 561 -9.52 -17.83 -30.89
N LEU A 562 -8.51 -18.57 -31.35
CA LEU A 562 -7.77 -18.18 -32.56
C LEU A 562 -8.70 -18.22 -33.78
N ARG A 563 -8.89 -17.07 -34.44
CA ARG A 563 -9.67 -16.89 -35.66
C ARG A 563 -8.84 -16.11 -36.68
N PRO A 564 -9.03 -16.32 -37.99
CA PRO A 564 -8.38 -15.49 -39.01
C PRO A 564 -8.69 -14.00 -38.85
N SER A 565 -9.91 -13.65 -38.39
CA SER A 565 -10.32 -12.28 -38.12
C SER A 565 -9.50 -11.62 -37.00
N LEU A 566 -9.11 -12.38 -35.98
CA LEU A 566 -8.26 -11.91 -34.88
C LEU A 566 -6.86 -11.57 -35.40
N GLU A 567 -6.26 -12.48 -36.18
CA GLU A 567 -4.93 -12.29 -36.76
C GLU A 567 -4.90 -11.10 -37.72
N GLU A 568 -5.91 -10.99 -38.60
CA GLU A 568 -6.07 -9.87 -39.52
C GLU A 568 -6.24 -8.54 -38.76
N ALA A 569 -7.06 -8.51 -37.71
CA ALA A 569 -7.27 -7.32 -36.89
C ALA A 569 -5.98 -6.87 -36.18
N VAL A 570 -5.18 -7.81 -35.67
CA VAL A 570 -3.87 -7.54 -35.05
C VAL A 570 -2.89 -6.98 -36.08
N GLN A 571 -2.72 -7.64 -37.23
CA GLN A 571 -1.79 -7.21 -38.28
C GLN A 571 -2.15 -5.83 -38.85
N ASN A 572 -3.43 -5.63 -39.20
CA ASN A 572 -3.92 -4.35 -39.69
C ASN A 572 -3.75 -3.25 -38.63
N GLY A 573 -4.04 -3.55 -37.36
CA GLY A 573 -3.87 -2.62 -36.26
C GLY A 573 -2.41 -2.18 -36.04
N ILE A 574 -1.47 -3.12 -36.09
CA ILE A 574 -0.02 -2.83 -35.97
C ILE A 574 0.40 -1.90 -37.11
N GLN A 575 0.00 -2.23 -38.35
CA GLN A 575 0.33 -1.41 -39.52
C GLN A 575 -0.25 0.00 -39.41
N ASN A 576 -1.53 0.13 -39.03
CA ASN A 576 -2.19 1.42 -38.83
C ASN A 576 -1.47 2.28 -37.78
N ARG A 577 -1.04 1.68 -36.66
CA ARG A 577 -0.30 2.38 -35.60
C ARG A 577 1.08 2.84 -36.05
N ILE A 578 1.79 2.03 -36.83
CA ILE A 578 3.10 2.37 -37.43
C ILE A 578 2.92 3.52 -38.42
N ASP A 579 1.99 3.40 -39.37
CA ASP A 579 1.76 4.40 -40.41
C ASP A 579 1.38 5.76 -39.82
N ARG A 580 0.43 5.76 -38.87
CA ARG A 580 0.03 6.96 -38.11
C ARG A 580 1.23 7.66 -37.47
N SER A 581 2.14 6.87 -36.88
CA SER A 581 3.33 7.37 -36.18
C SER A 581 4.41 7.88 -37.14
N THR A 582 4.58 7.26 -38.32
CA THR A 582 5.55 7.73 -39.34
C THR A 582 5.17 9.10 -39.93
N ASP A 583 3.87 9.35 -40.09
CA ASP A 583 3.37 10.60 -40.67
C ASP A 583 3.67 11.82 -39.79
N GLU A 584 3.78 11.64 -38.47
CA GLU A 584 4.20 12.70 -37.54
C GLU A 584 5.72 12.95 -37.57
N ILE A 585 6.54 11.88 -37.57
CA ILE A 585 8.01 12.00 -37.58
C ILE A 585 8.51 12.75 -38.82
N ARG A 586 7.88 12.52 -39.98
CA ARG A 586 8.21 13.27 -41.21
C ARG A 586 8.00 14.78 -41.10
N ARG A 587 7.15 15.24 -40.16
CA ARG A 587 6.83 16.66 -39.93
C ARG A 587 7.71 17.32 -38.87
N SER A 588 8.38 16.55 -38.01
CA SER A 588 9.20 17.05 -36.89
C SER A 588 10.64 16.51 -36.97
N GLN A 589 11.58 17.28 -37.49
CA GLN A 589 13.00 16.86 -37.62
C GLN A 589 13.84 17.03 -36.32
N ALA A 590 13.24 17.47 -35.21
CA ALA A 590 13.97 18.11 -34.11
C ALA A 590 14.22 17.25 -32.84
N LYS A 591 13.93 15.94 -32.80
CA LYS A 591 14.18 15.15 -31.57
C LYS A 591 14.57 13.67 -31.78
N LYS A 592 15.44 13.41 -32.74
CA LYS A 592 15.79 12.06 -33.25
C LYS A 592 16.14 10.98 -32.22
N GLN A 593 16.82 11.29 -31.11
CA GLN A 593 17.25 10.25 -30.15
C GLN A 593 16.12 9.78 -29.23
N LYS A 594 15.29 10.71 -28.72
CA LYS A 594 14.13 10.35 -27.89
C LYS A 594 13.09 9.62 -28.73
N GLU A 595 12.89 10.10 -29.96
CA GLU A 595 12.01 9.47 -30.94
C GLU A 595 12.47 8.04 -31.30
N ALA A 596 13.78 7.76 -31.31
CA ALA A 596 14.28 6.41 -31.60
C ALA A 596 13.94 5.38 -30.49
N LEU A 597 14.04 5.77 -29.22
CA LEU A 597 13.62 4.92 -28.09
C LEU A 597 12.11 4.74 -28.06
N GLU A 598 11.35 5.81 -28.29
CA GLU A 598 9.89 5.73 -28.36
C GLU A 598 9.44 4.84 -29.53
N TRP A 599 10.17 4.88 -30.65
CA TRP A 599 9.95 4.02 -31.81
C TRP A 599 10.25 2.55 -31.53
N SER A 600 11.34 2.26 -30.80
CA SER A 600 11.64 0.86 -30.43
C SER A 600 10.54 0.26 -29.56
N TRP A 601 10.00 1.02 -28.60
CA TRP A 601 8.85 0.57 -27.79
C TRP A 601 7.63 0.21 -28.64
N LEU A 602 7.32 1.02 -29.67
CA LEU A 602 6.20 0.74 -30.58
C LEU A 602 6.45 -0.55 -31.37
N MET A 603 7.63 -0.70 -31.97
CA MET A 603 7.96 -1.89 -32.75
C MET A 603 7.96 -3.16 -31.89
N GLU A 604 8.62 -3.13 -30.74
CA GLU A 604 8.66 -4.26 -29.80
C GLU A 604 7.26 -4.66 -29.32
N SER A 605 6.37 -3.68 -29.10
CA SER A 605 4.97 -3.97 -28.74
C SER A 605 4.19 -4.61 -29.88
N GLY A 606 4.48 -4.26 -31.13
CA GLY A 606 3.92 -4.92 -32.31
C GLY A 606 4.40 -6.37 -32.44
N ASP A 607 5.70 -6.59 -32.28
CA ASP A 607 6.30 -7.93 -32.33
C ASP A 607 5.74 -8.84 -31.23
N ARG A 608 5.53 -8.32 -30.01
CA ARG A 608 4.87 -9.07 -28.93
C ARG A 608 3.42 -9.43 -29.25
N LEU A 609 2.65 -8.53 -29.86
CA LEU A 609 1.28 -8.82 -30.29
C LEU A 609 1.24 -9.95 -31.33
N LEU A 610 2.17 -9.96 -32.28
CA LEU A 610 2.30 -11.05 -33.26
C LEU A 610 2.71 -12.36 -32.58
N PHE A 611 3.68 -12.31 -31.67
CA PHE A 611 4.11 -13.48 -30.90
C PHE A 611 2.96 -14.08 -30.06
N LEU A 612 2.09 -13.24 -29.47
CA LEU A 612 0.91 -13.74 -28.76
C LEU A 612 -0.02 -14.54 -29.68
N MET A 613 -0.15 -14.16 -30.96
CA MET A 613 -0.95 -14.93 -31.92
C MET A 613 -0.33 -16.29 -32.22
N GLU A 614 1.01 -16.37 -32.31
CA GLU A 614 1.72 -17.64 -32.48
C GLU A 614 1.55 -18.56 -31.27
N VAL A 615 1.65 -18.02 -30.05
CA VAL A 615 1.48 -18.78 -28.80
C VAL A 615 0.06 -19.34 -28.66
N LEU A 616 -0.95 -18.64 -29.18
CA LEU A 616 -2.35 -19.10 -29.17
C LEU A 616 -2.63 -20.20 -30.19
N GLN A 617 -1.70 -20.52 -31.08
CA GLN A 617 -1.87 -21.64 -32.02
C GLN A 617 -1.87 -22.99 -31.28
N PRO A 618 -2.79 -23.91 -31.62
CA PRO A 618 -2.79 -25.24 -31.04
C PRO A 618 -1.46 -25.95 -31.34
N GLN A 619 -0.74 -26.38 -30.29
CA GLN A 619 0.46 -27.19 -30.47
C GLN A 619 0.09 -28.49 -31.19
N PRO A 620 0.81 -28.90 -32.25
CA PRO A 620 0.52 -30.14 -32.95
C PRO A 620 0.67 -31.32 -31.99
N GLN A 621 -0.39 -32.12 -31.83
CA GLN A 621 -0.34 -33.31 -30.98
C GLN A 621 0.75 -34.27 -31.52
N PRO A 622 1.60 -34.83 -30.64
CA PRO A 622 2.56 -35.84 -31.07
C PRO A 622 1.80 -37.02 -31.65
N GLN A 623 2.03 -37.32 -32.93
CA GLN A 623 1.43 -38.46 -33.60
C GLN A 623 1.79 -39.74 -32.82
N PRO A 624 0.82 -40.62 -32.51
CA PRO A 624 1.12 -41.89 -31.88
C PRO A 624 2.10 -42.66 -32.77
N GLN A 625 3.26 -43.01 -32.22
CA GLN A 625 4.24 -43.82 -32.92
C GLN A 625 3.55 -45.12 -33.38
N PRO A 626 3.70 -45.52 -34.66
CA PRO A 626 3.18 -46.79 -35.11
C PRO A 626 3.87 -47.89 -34.30
N GLN A 627 3.09 -48.62 -33.51
CA GLN A 627 3.55 -49.85 -32.88
C GLN A 627 3.95 -50.80 -34.00
N GLY A 628 5.26 -51.04 -34.14
CA GLY A 628 5.80 -52.02 -35.08
C GLY A 628 5.21 -53.39 -34.77
N HIS A 629 4.66 -54.02 -35.79
CA HIS A 629 4.20 -55.41 -35.78
C HIS A 629 5.37 -56.41 -35.68
#